data_AF-A0A6G1C5R2-F1
#
_entry.id   AF-A0A6G1C5R2-F1
#
_cell.length_a   1.000
_cell.length_b   1.000
_cell.length_c   1.000
_cell.angle_alpha   90.00
_cell.angle_beta   90.00
_cell.angle_gamma   90.00
#
_symmetry.space_group_name_H-M   'P 1'
#
loop_
_entity.id
_entity.type
_entity.pdbx_description
1 polymer ?
#
loop_
_entity_poly.entity_id
_entity_poly.type
_entity_poly.pdbx_seq_one_letter_code
_entity_poly.pdbx_strand_id
1 'polypeptide(L)'
;MAGATLPLLAAAIAACCLAAADAAALVGDTCAASSCGAGQRCASCSPLAGAGAAVCSRTTPLDPKAHGTGLPFNRYTWLTTHNSFAVLGSASRTGTPILAPPNQEDTVTAQLKNGVRGLMLDAYDFQNDVWLCHSFGGKCYNFAAYQRAVDVLKEIQAFLEANPSEVITVFMEDYAAPGSLGKVLGGSGLSKYLFPSAKMPRDGGDWPLLEDMIAQNHRLLVFTSKQGKEASDGMAYEWDYVLETQYGNDGLVGGSCQKRAESRAMDSTKQSLLLMNFFSTNPSQLWACGNNSAPLVAKLKACYDASAKRWPNFIAVDFYMRSKGGGAPLATDVANGRLQCGCDSIAYCKSGSAFGSCTLPSASPKTAATSPVAAPPKTAASSPAAAPSETYASSPAALPPEPVATVSMKLEEEDSTGTSAADTAKSSASSSNRSAHLSNSFLFGLLPSLLLLLLISDLSGVN
;
A
#
# COMPACT_ATOMS: atom_id res chain seq x y z
N MET A 1 -61.31 -49.26 -48.46
CA MET A 1 -60.14 -49.49 -49.34
C MET A 1 -59.50 -48.15 -49.64
N ALA A 2 -58.17 -48.08 -49.54
CA ALA A 2 -57.28 -46.93 -49.80
C ALA A 2 -57.51 -45.68 -48.91
N GLY A 3 -56.53 -45.05 -48.27
CA GLY A 3 -55.07 -45.17 -48.28
C GLY A 3 -54.44 -43.77 -48.13
N ALA A 4 -53.47 -43.65 -47.20
CA ALA A 4 -52.35 -42.70 -47.17
C ALA A 4 -52.47 -41.29 -46.48
N THR A 5 -51.78 -41.20 -45.33
CA THR A 5 -50.71 -40.24 -44.92
C THR A 5 -50.94 -38.71 -44.75
N LEU A 6 -50.86 -38.27 -43.48
CA LEU A 6 -50.22 -37.10 -42.80
C LEU A 6 -49.85 -35.78 -43.56
N PRO A 7 -49.68 -34.59 -42.89
CA PRO A 7 -49.70 -34.31 -41.44
C PRO A 7 -50.45 -33.02 -40.97
N LEU A 8 -50.63 -32.93 -39.65
CA LEU A 8 -50.99 -31.73 -38.88
C LEU A 8 -50.02 -30.56 -39.15
N LEU A 9 -50.55 -29.38 -39.47
CA LEU A 9 -49.85 -28.10 -39.33
C LEU A 9 -50.38 -27.41 -38.05
N ALA A 10 -49.74 -27.67 -36.91
CA ALA A 10 -49.91 -26.85 -35.71
C ALA A 10 -48.70 -25.91 -35.63
N ALA A 11 -48.91 -24.65 -35.97
CA ALA A 11 -47.92 -23.59 -35.79
C ALA A 11 -47.77 -23.28 -34.29
N ALA A 12 -46.82 -23.94 -33.62
CA ALA A 12 -46.33 -23.50 -32.33
C ALA A 12 -45.28 -22.41 -32.55
N ILE A 13 -45.69 -21.14 -32.40
CA ILE A 13 -44.75 -20.02 -32.26
C ILE A 13 -44.10 -20.19 -30.88
N ALA A 14 -42.95 -20.87 -30.84
CA ALA A 14 -42.05 -20.81 -29.71
C ALA A 14 -41.39 -19.43 -29.71
N ALA A 15 -41.98 -18.49 -28.97
CA ALA A 15 -41.30 -17.26 -28.58
C ALA A 15 -40.15 -17.67 -27.64
N CYS A 16 -38.99 -17.98 -28.24
CA CYS A 16 -37.76 -18.19 -27.52
C CYS A 16 -37.30 -16.82 -27.04
N CYS A 17 -37.72 -16.43 -25.83
CA CYS A 17 -37.09 -15.34 -25.09
C CYS A 17 -35.66 -15.78 -24.76
N LEU A 18 -34.75 -15.64 -25.73
CA LEU A 18 -33.34 -15.49 -25.46
C LEU A 18 -33.21 -14.19 -24.67
N ALA A 19 -33.27 -14.29 -23.35
CA ALA A 19 -32.65 -13.29 -22.51
C ALA A 19 -31.17 -13.31 -22.90
N ALA A 20 -30.76 -12.39 -23.77
CA ALA A 20 -29.36 -12.08 -23.94
C ALA A 20 -28.88 -11.72 -22.54
N ALA A 21 -28.06 -12.59 -21.94
CA ALA A 21 -27.32 -12.19 -20.75
C ALA A 21 -26.47 -11.01 -21.22
N ASP A 22 -26.86 -9.80 -20.84
CA ASP A 22 -26.07 -8.60 -21.12
C ASP A 22 -24.65 -8.89 -20.63
N ALA A 23 -23.68 -8.81 -21.55
CA ALA A 23 -22.29 -9.01 -21.21
C ALA A 23 -21.93 -7.99 -20.12
N ALA A 24 -21.37 -8.48 -19.01
CA ALA A 24 -21.02 -7.61 -17.89
C ALA A 24 -20.07 -6.50 -18.36
N ALA A 25 -20.30 -5.28 -17.87
CA ALA A 25 -19.52 -4.11 -18.25
C ALA A 25 -18.03 -4.31 -17.92
N LEU A 26 -17.18 -3.85 -18.83
CA LEU A 26 -15.74 -4.00 -18.78
C LEU A 26 -15.10 -2.83 -18.01
N VAL A 27 -13.83 -3.02 -17.62
CA VAL A 27 -13.06 -1.99 -16.92
C VAL A 27 -13.03 -0.70 -17.75
N GLY A 28 -13.49 0.40 -17.15
CA GLY A 28 -13.59 1.71 -17.80
C GLY A 28 -14.97 2.04 -18.40
N ASP A 29 -15.85 1.05 -18.57
CA ASP A 29 -17.23 1.29 -19.01
C ASP A 29 -18.02 2.02 -17.93
N THR A 30 -18.93 2.91 -18.35
CA THR A 30 -19.87 3.55 -17.42
C THR A 30 -20.83 2.50 -16.85
N CYS A 31 -21.13 2.59 -15.56
CA CYS A 31 -21.86 1.55 -14.85
C CYS A 31 -22.91 2.09 -13.89
N ALA A 32 -23.88 1.23 -13.56
CA ALA A 32 -24.73 1.37 -12.38
C ALA A 32 -24.26 0.37 -11.31
N ALA A 33 -24.78 0.48 -10.08
CA ALA A 33 -24.36 -0.29 -8.91
C ALA A 33 -24.74 -1.79 -8.97
N SER A 34 -24.22 -2.53 -9.96
CA SER A 34 -24.23 -4.00 -10.12
C SER A 34 -23.82 -4.48 -11.52
N SER A 35 -23.51 -3.59 -12.46
CA SER A 35 -23.33 -3.97 -13.88
C SER A 35 -21.93 -4.44 -14.26
N CYS A 36 -20.96 -4.38 -13.34
CA CYS A 36 -19.55 -4.71 -13.64
C CYS A 36 -19.27 -6.21 -13.56
N GLY A 37 -18.29 -6.67 -14.36
CA GLY A 37 -17.85 -8.06 -14.34
C GLY A 37 -17.22 -8.51 -13.01
N ALA A 38 -17.00 -9.81 -12.87
CA ALA A 38 -16.31 -10.38 -11.72
C ALA A 38 -14.93 -9.73 -11.49
N GLY A 39 -14.57 -9.50 -10.22
CA GLY A 39 -13.32 -8.81 -9.86
C GLY A 39 -13.31 -7.32 -10.19
N GLN A 40 -14.48 -6.72 -10.37
CA GLN A 40 -14.67 -5.30 -10.63
C GLN A 40 -15.80 -4.75 -9.75
N ARG A 41 -15.79 -3.43 -9.56
CA ARG A 41 -16.88 -2.72 -8.91
C ARG A 41 -17.20 -1.44 -9.65
N CYS A 42 -18.47 -1.06 -9.61
CA CYS A 42 -18.89 0.25 -10.09
C CYS A 42 -18.50 1.30 -9.06
N ALA A 43 -17.59 2.21 -9.41
CA ALA A 43 -17.12 3.25 -8.51
C ALA A 43 -16.99 4.58 -9.22
N SER A 44 -17.35 5.66 -8.53
CA SER A 44 -17.00 7.02 -8.93
C SER A 44 -15.83 7.52 -8.09
N CYS A 45 -14.98 8.34 -8.72
CA CYS A 45 -13.98 9.16 -8.03
C CYS A 45 -14.58 10.51 -7.54
N SER A 46 -15.90 10.60 -7.34
CA SER A 46 -16.54 11.83 -6.87
C SER A 46 -16.12 12.15 -5.42
N PRO A 47 -15.91 13.44 -5.04
CA PRO A 47 -16.18 14.66 -5.79
C PRO A 47 -14.97 15.30 -6.50
N LEU A 48 -14.00 14.53 -7.04
CA LEU A 48 -12.89 15.14 -7.79
C LEU A 48 -13.47 15.97 -8.92
N ALA A 49 -12.99 17.20 -9.12
CA ALA A 49 -13.34 17.96 -10.31
C ALA A 49 -13.02 17.12 -11.56
N GLY A 50 -14.01 16.90 -12.43
CA GLY A 50 -13.89 15.99 -13.59
C GLY A 50 -14.02 14.50 -13.26
N ALA A 51 -14.48 14.12 -12.06
CA ALA A 51 -14.99 12.78 -11.79
C ALA A 51 -16.28 12.61 -12.61
N GLY A 52 -16.16 12.05 -13.81
CA GLY A 52 -17.28 11.70 -14.66
C GLY A 52 -18.23 10.68 -14.01
N ALA A 53 -19.08 10.07 -14.82
CA ALA A 53 -19.97 9.00 -14.37
C ALA A 53 -19.16 7.85 -13.71
N ALA A 54 -19.83 7.09 -12.83
CA ALA A 54 -19.21 5.91 -12.23
C ALA A 54 -18.79 4.92 -13.34
N VAL A 55 -17.60 4.34 -13.18
CA VAL A 55 -17.06 3.37 -14.13
C VAL A 55 -16.73 2.07 -13.43
N CYS A 56 -16.70 0.98 -14.20
CA CYS A 56 -16.21 -0.29 -13.69
C CYS A 56 -14.70 -0.19 -13.45
N SER A 57 -14.31 -0.32 -12.19
CA SER A 57 -12.93 -0.31 -11.74
C SER A 57 -12.57 -1.67 -11.17
N ARG A 58 -11.37 -2.13 -11.47
CA ARG A 58 -10.91 -3.45 -11.08
C ARG A 58 -10.58 -3.49 -9.59
N THR A 59 -10.97 -4.58 -8.93
CA THR A 59 -10.75 -4.83 -7.51
C THR A 59 -9.84 -6.02 -7.24
N THR A 60 -9.61 -6.90 -8.23
CA THR A 60 -8.87 -8.16 -8.02
C THR A 60 -7.75 -8.33 -9.05
N PRO A 61 -6.47 -8.52 -8.64
CA PRO A 61 -5.39 -8.84 -9.56
C PRO A 61 -5.57 -10.25 -10.15
N LEU A 62 -4.85 -10.55 -11.23
CA LEU A 62 -4.77 -11.93 -11.71
C LEU A 62 -3.93 -12.72 -10.70
N ASP A 63 -4.36 -13.95 -10.37
CA ASP A 63 -3.57 -14.79 -9.48
C ASP A 63 -2.25 -15.17 -10.17
N PRO A 64 -1.09 -14.71 -9.67
CA PRO A 64 0.17 -15.03 -10.30
C PRO A 64 0.45 -16.54 -10.34
N LYS A 65 -0.14 -17.33 -9.43
CA LYS A 65 0.02 -18.79 -9.39
C LYS A 65 -0.63 -19.49 -10.59
N ALA A 66 -1.50 -18.82 -11.34
CA ALA A 66 -2.03 -19.34 -12.60
C ALA A 66 -0.92 -19.62 -13.65
N HIS A 67 0.26 -19.01 -13.49
CA HIS A 67 1.44 -19.24 -14.31
C HIS A 67 2.50 -20.14 -13.65
N GLY A 68 2.12 -20.81 -12.56
CA GLY A 68 2.96 -21.73 -11.80
C GLY A 68 3.44 -21.16 -10.47
N THR A 69 3.97 -22.06 -9.64
CA THR A 69 4.48 -21.79 -8.30
C THR A 69 5.98 -22.08 -8.15
N GLY A 70 6.66 -22.43 -9.25
CA GLY A 70 8.05 -22.87 -9.30
C GLY A 70 9.10 -21.75 -9.33
N LEU A 71 8.70 -20.50 -9.12
CA LEU A 71 9.65 -19.39 -8.92
C LEU A 71 9.91 -19.13 -7.43
N PRO A 72 11.09 -18.57 -7.07
CA PRO A 72 11.33 -18.02 -5.73
C PRO A 72 10.26 -17.01 -5.29
N PHE A 73 9.92 -16.97 -4.00
CA PHE A 73 8.89 -16.04 -3.49
C PHE A 73 9.15 -14.56 -3.80
N ASN A 74 10.41 -14.13 -3.82
CA ASN A 74 10.82 -12.77 -4.23
C ASN A 74 10.76 -12.53 -5.75
N ARG A 75 10.20 -13.46 -6.54
CA ARG A 75 9.86 -13.30 -7.96
C ARG A 75 8.35 -13.16 -8.20
N TYR A 76 7.59 -12.90 -7.15
CA TYR A 76 6.18 -12.53 -7.21
C TYR A 76 5.99 -11.11 -6.69
N THR A 77 4.93 -10.47 -7.18
CA THR A 77 4.41 -9.22 -6.64
C THR A 77 3.02 -9.44 -6.07
N TRP A 78 2.80 -8.90 -4.88
CA TRP A 78 1.56 -9.01 -4.13
C TRP A 78 0.93 -7.64 -3.94
N LEU A 79 -0.38 -7.57 -4.16
CA LEU A 79 -1.14 -6.41 -3.74
C LEU A 79 -1.17 -6.35 -2.22
N THR A 80 -0.86 -5.16 -1.68
CA THR A 80 -0.75 -4.91 -0.24
C THR A 80 -1.65 -3.75 0.18
N THR A 81 -2.32 -3.89 1.32
CA THR A 81 -3.20 -2.87 1.88
C THR A 81 -2.57 -2.23 3.11
N HIS A 82 -2.43 -0.90 3.08
CA HIS A 82 -1.96 -0.11 4.21
C HIS A 82 -3.06 -0.03 5.28
N ASN A 83 -2.68 -0.19 6.56
CA ASN A 83 -3.60 -0.26 7.70
C ASN A 83 -4.87 -1.06 7.40
N SER A 84 -4.64 -2.33 7.03
CA SER A 84 -5.69 -3.22 6.48
C SER A 84 -6.91 -3.36 7.39
N PHE A 85 -6.74 -3.15 8.69
CA PHE A 85 -7.78 -3.25 9.71
C PHE A 85 -8.64 -1.98 9.85
N ALA A 86 -8.19 -0.83 9.32
CA ALA A 86 -8.83 0.47 9.48
C ALA A 86 -9.94 0.65 8.43
N VAL A 87 -11.11 0.06 8.69
CA VAL A 87 -12.22 0.00 7.73
C VAL A 87 -13.21 1.14 7.94
N LEU A 88 -13.62 1.81 6.87
CA LEU A 88 -14.64 2.85 6.88
C LEU A 88 -15.94 2.34 7.52
N GLY A 89 -16.47 3.09 8.48
CA GLY A 89 -17.72 2.75 9.17
C GLY A 89 -17.58 1.64 10.22
N SER A 90 -16.35 1.29 10.61
CA SER A 90 -16.12 0.36 11.72
C SER A 90 -16.85 0.81 12.98
N ALA A 91 -17.61 -0.10 13.58
CA ALA A 91 -18.23 0.13 14.88
C ALA A 91 -17.16 0.19 15.98
N SER A 92 -17.31 1.12 16.93
CA SER A 92 -16.41 1.20 18.08
C SER A 92 -16.50 -0.06 18.94
N ARG A 93 -15.33 -0.56 19.35
CA ARG A 93 -15.19 -1.65 20.32
C ARG A 93 -14.78 -1.18 21.71
N THR A 94 -14.60 0.12 21.89
CA THR A 94 -14.18 0.76 23.16
C THR A 94 -15.29 1.60 23.78
N GLY A 95 -16.43 1.75 23.09
CA GLY A 95 -17.51 2.65 23.48
C GLY A 95 -17.27 4.12 23.08
N THR A 96 -16.07 4.47 22.59
CA THR A 96 -15.77 5.81 22.06
C THR A 96 -15.84 5.78 20.53
N PRO A 97 -16.53 6.72 19.86
CA PRO A 97 -16.54 6.80 18.41
C PRO A 97 -15.13 6.81 17.81
N ILE A 98 -14.91 6.05 16.75
CA ILE A 98 -13.64 6.03 16.02
C ILE A 98 -13.57 7.31 15.19
N LEU A 99 -12.59 8.17 15.50
CA LEU A 99 -12.32 9.41 14.78
C LEU A 99 -11.08 9.32 13.89
N ALA A 100 -10.21 8.34 14.13
CA ALA A 100 -9.06 8.11 13.27
C ALA A 100 -9.50 7.74 11.85
N PRO A 101 -8.85 8.27 10.80
CA PRO A 101 -9.29 8.07 9.43
C PRO A 101 -9.17 6.60 9.01
N PRO A 102 -10.10 6.08 8.19
CA PRO A 102 -10.01 4.73 7.65
C PRO A 102 -9.05 4.67 6.46
N ASN A 103 -8.53 3.48 6.19
CA ASN A 103 -7.66 3.20 5.05
C ASN A 103 -8.32 2.28 4.01
N GLN A 104 -9.29 1.47 4.42
CA GLN A 104 -9.95 0.48 3.57
C GLN A 104 -11.48 0.58 3.67
N GLU A 105 -12.18 -0.08 2.73
CA GLU A 105 -13.66 -0.07 2.64
C GLU A 105 -14.30 -1.42 2.94
N ASP A 106 -13.47 -2.44 3.15
CA ASP A 106 -13.89 -3.81 3.37
C ASP A 106 -13.00 -4.50 4.41
N THR A 107 -13.54 -5.55 5.01
CA THR A 107 -12.85 -6.35 6.04
C THR A 107 -11.56 -6.99 5.51
N VAL A 108 -10.64 -7.36 6.39
CA VAL A 108 -9.41 -8.09 6.01
C VAL A 108 -9.76 -9.38 5.28
N THR A 109 -10.79 -10.12 5.74
CA THR A 109 -11.30 -11.30 5.03
C THR A 109 -11.69 -11.00 3.57
N ALA A 110 -12.33 -9.86 3.31
CA ALA A 110 -12.74 -9.46 1.97
C ALA A 110 -11.53 -9.03 1.11
N GLN A 111 -10.58 -8.30 1.69
CA GLN A 111 -9.30 -7.95 1.04
C GLN A 111 -8.58 -9.21 0.56
N LEU A 112 -8.44 -10.21 1.45
CA LEU A 112 -7.82 -11.50 1.12
C LEU A 112 -8.58 -12.26 0.01
N LYS A 113 -9.92 -12.29 0.07
CA LYS A 113 -10.75 -12.87 -1.01
C LYS A 113 -10.58 -12.14 -2.35
N ASN A 114 -10.28 -10.84 -2.31
CA ASN A 114 -10.05 -10.00 -3.48
C ASN A 114 -8.60 -10.04 -3.99
N GLY A 115 -7.77 -10.96 -3.50
CA GLY A 115 -6.41 -11.19 -4.02
C GLY A 115 -5.31 -10.38 -3.34
N VAL A 116 -5.62 -9.64 -2.27
CA VAL A 116 -4.59 -9.05 -1.41
C VAL A 116 -3.82 -10.16 -0.71
N ARG A 117 -2.49 -10.06 -0.69
CA ARG A 117 -1.59 -11.05 -0.02
C ARG A 117 -0.54 -10.41 0.88
N GLY A 118 -0.41 -9.08 0.86
CA GLY A 118 0.32 -8.31 1.86
C GLY A 118 -0.64 -7.49 2.73
N LEU A 119 -0.41 -7.44 4.04
CA LEU A 119 -1.19 -6.63 4.97
C LEU A 119 -0.24 -5.79 5.84
N MET A 120 -0.47 -4.49 5.95
CA MET A 120 0.22 -3.64 6.93
C MET A 120 -0.70 -3.37 8.12
N LEU A 121 -0.18 -3.54 9.33
CA LEU A 121 -0.91 -3.44 10.58
C LEU A 121 -0.11 -2.66 11.62
N ASP A 122 -0.72 -1.65 12.24
CA ASP A 122 -0.12 -0.90 13.34
C ASP A 122 -0.60 -1.45 14.68
N ALA A 123 0.31 -2.03 15.46
CA ALA A 123 -0.02 -2.73 16.71
C ALA A 123 0.47 -1.99 17.95
N TYR A 124 -0.41 -1.86 18.95
CA TYR A 124 -0.15 -1.13 20.20
C TYR A 124 -0.63 -1.94 21.41
N ASP A 125 0.06 -1.82 22.54
CA ASP A 125 -0.53 -2.23 23.82
C ASP A 125 -1.66 -1.27 24.20
N PHE A 126 -2.84 -1.81 24.46
CA PHE A 126 -4.01 -1.03 24.83
C PHE A 126 -5.05 -1.88 25.57
N GLN A 127 -5.63 -1.34 26.65
CA GLN A 127 -6.63 -2.04 27.47
C GLN A 127 -6.22 -3.49 27.86
N ASN A 128 -4.95 -3.67 28.27
CA ASN A 128 -4.36 -4.96 28.67
C ASN A 128 -4.33 -6.04 27.56
N ASP A 129 -4.39 -5.63 26.29
CA ASP A 129 -4.27 -6.50 25.11
C ASP A 129 -3.48 -5.78 24.01
N VAL A 130 -3.23 -6.44 22.87
CA VAL A 130 -2.70 -5.77 21.67
C VAL A 130 -3.85 -5.37 20.76
N TRP A 131 -3.89 -4.08 20.43
CA TRP A 131 -4.87 -3.49 19.54
C TRP A 131 -4.23 -2.98 18.26
N LEU A 132 -5.03 -3.00 17.20
CA LEU A 132 -4.73 -2.32 15.96
C LEU A 132 -5.34 -0.93 15.99
N CYS A 133 -4.48 0.08 15.94
CA CYS A 133 -4.87 1.47 16.11
C CYS A 133 -4.26 2.32 15.01
N HIS A 134 -5.04 3.23 14.43
CA HIS A 134 -4.49 4.23 13.52
C HIS A 134 -4.18 5.50 14.33
N SER A 135 -3.02 5.49 14.97
CA SER A 135 -2.68 6.39 16.08
C SER A 135 -1.32 7.07 15.88
N PHE A 136 -0.87 7.83 16.88
CA PHE A 136 0.40 8.55 16.83
C PHE A 136 1.10 8.56 18.19
N GLY A 137 2.38 8.93 18.18
CA GLY A 137 3.17 9.09 19.42
C GLY A 137 3.43 7.79 20.17
N GLY A 138 3.34 6.64 19.50
CA GLY A 138 3.55 5.32 20.11
C GLY A 138 2.50 4.93 21.15
N LYS A 139 1.31 5.55 21.12
CA LYS A 139 0.22 5.27 22.05
C LYS A 139 -1.07 5.03 21.26
N CYS A 140 -1.89 4.09 21.73
CA CYS A 140 -3.25 3.93 21.23
C CYS A 140 -4.24 4.74 22.07
N TYR A 141 -5.11 5.49 21.40
CA TYR A 141 -6.20 6.24 22.02
C TYR A 141 -7.55 5.59 21.72
N ASN A 142 -8.55 5.75 22.59
CA ASN A 142 -9.88 5.17 22.39
C ASN A 142 -10.52 5.55 21.05
N PHE A 143 -10.32 6.79 20.58
CA PHE A 143 -10.84 7.27 19.30
C PHE A 143 -10.06 6.75 18.07
N ALA A 144 -8.91 6.12 18.29
CA ALA A 144 -8.02 5.59 17.26
C ALA A 144 -7.98 4.05 17.25
N ALA A 145 -8.57 3.41 18.25
CA ALA A 145 -8.61 1.97 18.42
C ALA A 145 -9.71 1.35 17.56
N TYR A 146 -9.33 0.61 16.52
CA TYR A 146 -10.28 -0.04 15.62
C TYR A 146 -10.74 -1.39 16.17
N GLN A 147 -9.79 -2.28 16.48
CA GLN A 147 -10.08 -3.63 16.96
C GLN A 147 -8.84 -4.28 17.57
N ARG A 148 -9.03 -5.40 18.28
CA ARG A 148 -7.91 -6.19 18.82
C ARG A 148 -7.16 -6.89 17.69
N ALA A 149 -5.84 -6.99 17.82
CA ALA A 149 -5.00 -7.65 16.82
C ALA A 149 -5.37 -9.13 16.65
N VAL A 150 -5.72 -9.83 17.73
CA VAL A 150 -6.12 -11.24 17.67
C VAL A 150 -7.33 -11.50 16.77
N ASP A 151 -8.25 -10.53 16.65
CA ASP A 151 -9.46 -10.70 15.84
C ASP A 151 -9.10 -10.67 14.33
N VAL A 152 -8.22 -9.76 13.91
CA VAL A 152 -7.71 -9.70 12.54
C VAL A 152 -6.79 -10.89 12.23
N LEU A 153 -5.93 -11.31 13.17
CA LEU A 153 -5.10 -12.50 12.97
C LEU A 153 -5.93 -13.78 12.81
N LYS A 154 -7.10 -13.87 13.48
CA LYS A 154 -8.04 -14.98 13.27
C LYS A 154 -8.70 -14.94 11.90
N GLU A 155 -8.96 -13.77 11.31
CA GLU A 155 -9.40 -13.67 9.91
C GLU A 155 -8.34 -14.26 8.96
N ILE A 156 -7.06 -13.93 9.17
CA ILE A 156 -5.94 -14.48 8.39
C ILE A 156 -5.84 -16.00 8.59
N GLN A 157 -5.97 -16.48 9.83
CA GLN A 157 -5.94 -17.91 10.13
C GLN A 157 -7.05 -18.68 9.41
N ALA A 158 -8.28 -18.18 9.51
CA ALA A 158 -9.43 -18.78 8.84
C ALA A 158 -9.24 -18.79 7.31
N PHE A 159 -8.68 -17.72 6.74
CA PHE A 159 -8.35 -17.67 5.32
C PHE A 159 -7.28 -18.70 4.92
N LEU A 160 -6.17 -18.79 5.66
CA LEU A 160 -5.11 -19.76 5.37
C LEU A 160 -5.56 -21.22 5.55
N GLU A 161 -6.46 -21.50 6.49
CA GLU A 161 -7.08 -22.81 6.67
C GLU A 161 -7.96 -23.18 5.47
N ALA A 162 -8.81 -22.25 5.02
CA ALA A 162 -9.71 -22.47 3.89
C ALA A 162 -8.99 -22.50 2.52
N ASN A 163 -7.79 -21.92 2.44
CA ASN A 163 -7.04 -21.77 1.19
C ASN A 163 -5.61 -22.32 1.35
N PRO A 164 -5.40 -23.64 1.20
CA PRO A 164 -4.12 -24.30 1.54
C PRO A 164 -2.95 -23.91 0.62
N SER A 165 -3.22 -23.35 -0.55
CA SER A 165 -2.19 -22.89 -1.50
C SER A 165 -1.84 -21.41 -1.37
N GLU A 166 -2.35 -20.72 -0.35
CA GLU A 166 -2.12 -19.29 -0.16
C GLU A 166 -1.00 -19.03 0.82
N VAL A 167 -0.22 -17.97 0.54
CA VAL A 167 0.83 -17.43 1.39
C VAL A 167 0.51 -15.97 1.67
N ILE A 168 0.54 -15.57 2.94
CA ILE A 168 0.25 -14.21 3.40
C ILE A 168 1.51 -13.57 4.00
N THR A 169 1.74 -12.30 3.71
CA THR A 169 2.77 -11.49 4.37
C THR A 169 2.12 -10.40 5.22
N VAL A 170 2.58 -10.26 6.46
CA VAL A 170 2.14 -9.23 7.39
C VAL A 170 3.32 -8.35 7.77
N PHE A 171 3.19 -7.05 7.55
CA PHE A 171 4.12 -6.02 8.02
C PHE A 171 3.52 -5.37 9.26
N MET A 172 4.20 -5.50 10.39
CA MET A 172 3.73 -5.00 11.67
C MET A 172 4.49 -3.73 12.05
N GLU A 173 3.80 -2.58 12.03
CA GLU A 173 4.31 -1.39 12.69
C GLU A 173 4.12 -1.53 14.20
N ASP A 174 5.21 -1.85 14.88
CA ASP A 174 5.15 -2.42 16.22
C ASP A 174 5.42 -1.39 17.32
N TYR A 175 4.40 -1.12 18.14
CA TYR A 175 4.46 -0.30 19.34
C TYR A 175 4.10 -1.07 20.62
N ALA A 176 3.92 -2.39 20.53
CA ALA A 176 3.59 -3.24 21.67
C ALA A 176 4.83 -3.55 22.52
N ALA A 177 4.67 -4.13 23.70
CA ALA A 177 5.76 -4.61 24.51
C ALA A 177 6.42 -5.87 23.88
N PRO A 178 7.71 -6.14 24.15
CA PRO A 178 8.36 -7.37 23.72
C PRO A 178 7.58 -8.62 24.19
N GLY A 179 7.33 -9.55 23.27
CA GLY A 179 6.61 -10.80 23.52
C GLY A 179 5.09 -10.70 23.42
N SER A 180 4.51 -9.49 23.39
CA SER A 180 3.05 -9.32 23.25
C SER A 180 2.54 -9.84 21.91
N LEU A 181 3.23 -9.50 20.82
CA LEU A 181 2.82 -9.90 19.47
C LEU A 181 3.02 -11.40 19.23
N GLY A 182 4.10 -11.99 19.74
CA GLY A 182 4.32 -13.44 19.68
C GLY A 182 3.21 -14.22 20.39
N LYS A 183 2.74 -13.74 21.55
CA LYS A 183 1.60 -14.33 22.27
C LYS A 183 0.30 -14.22 21.47
N VAL A 184 0.02 -13.06 20.88
CA VAL A 184 -1.19 -12.82 20.07
C VAL A 184 -1.18 -13.68 18.80
N LEU A 185 -0.04 -13.80 18.13
CA LEU A 185 0.16 -14.69 16.99
C LEU A 185 -0.09 -16.15 17.39
N GLY A 186 0.49 -16.61 18.49
CA GLY A 186 0.26 -17.96 19.02
C GLY A 186 -1.21 -18.22 19.37
N GLY A 187 -1.86 -17.29 20.08
CA GLY A 187 -3.27 -17.38 20.47
C GLY A 187 -4.25 -17.33 19.30
N SER A 188 -3.83 -16.81 18.14
CA SER A 188 -4.64 -16.84 16.91
C SER A 188 -4.58 -18.18 16.17
N GLY A 189 -3.63 -19.07 16.52
CA GLY A 189 -3.40 -20.34 15.83
C GLY A 189 -2.55 -20.23 14.57
N LEU A 190 -1.94 -19.07 14.31
CA LEU A 190 -1.11 -18.82 13.12
C LEU A 190 0.30 -19.42 13.18
N SER A 191 0.80 -19.79 14.36
CA SER A 191 2.18 -20.30 14.52
C SER A 191 2.51 -21.48 13.60
N LYS A 192 1.53 -22.35 13.30
CA LYS A 192 1.72 -23.50 12.39
C LYS A 192 1.99 -23.11 10.93
N TYR A 193 1.72 -21.86 10.55
CA TYR A 193 1.97 -21.34 9.20
C TYR A 193 3.23 -20.49 9.11
N LEU A 194 3.83 -20.11 10.25
CA LEU A 194 4.90 -19.12 10.28
C LEU A 194 6.12 -19.62 9.50
N PHE A 195 6.59 -18.79 8.57
CA PHE A 195 7.85 -19.01 7.89
C PHE A 195 9.00 -18.74 8.89
N PRO A 196 9.88 -19.71 9.14
CA PRO A 196 10.91 -19.59 10.17
C PRO A 196 11.98 -18.56 9.76
N SER A 197 12.28 -17.60 10.63
CA SER A 197 13.28 -16.54 10.34
C SER A 197 14.66 -17.09 10.01
N ALA A 198 15.04 -18.23 10.61
CA ALA A 198 16.30 -18.92 10.33
C ALA A 198 16.45 -19.42 8.87
N LYS A 199 15.33 -19.59 8.14
CA LYS A 199 15.33 -19.96 6.71
C LYS A 199 15.15 -18.76 5.78
N MET A 200 14.98 -17.54 6.32
CA MET A 200 14.83 -16.35 5.49
C MET A 200 16.18 -16.00 4.85
N PRO A 201 16.25 -15.79 3.53
CA PRO A 201 17.49 -15.43 2.87
C PRO A 201 18.03 -14.12 3.43
N ARG A 202 19.31 -14.12 3.77
CA ARG A 202 20.08 -12.91 4.07
C ARG A 202 20.96 -12.58 2.87
N ASP A 203 21.41 -11.34 2.76
CA ASP A 203 22.31 -10.88 1.70
C ASP A 203 21.75 -10.93 0.28
N GLY A 204 20.43 -10.80 0.12
CA GLY A 204 19.80 -10.60 -1.19
C GLY A 204 19.55 -11.87 -2.01
N GLY A 205 19.77 -13.05 -1.41
CA GLY A 205 19.48 -14.33 -2.05
C GLY A 205 18.00 -14.53 -2.38
N ASP A 206 17.75 -15.45 -3.31
CA ASP A 206 16.40 -15.89 -3.65
C ASP A 206 15.74 -16.59 -2.44
N TRP A 207 14.45 -16.32 -2.27
CA TRP A 207 13.62 -17.03 -1.30
C TRP A 207 13.34 -18.46 -1.76
N PRO A 208 12.90 -19.37 -0.87
CA PRO A 208 12.43 -20.67 -1.32
C PRO A 208 11.35 -20.54 -2.41
N LEU A 209 11.22 -21.60 -3.22
CA LEU A 209 10.16 -21.64 -4.22
C LEU A 209 8.81 -21.51 -3.54
N LEU A 210 7.88 -20.81 -4.19
CA LEU A 210 6.54 -20.62 -3.63
C LEU A 210 5.85 -21.97 -3.37
N GLU A 211 6.04 -22.96 -4.26
CA GLU A 211 5.54 -24.32 -4.06
C GLU A 211 6.14 -25.03 -2.85
N ASP A 212 7.43 -24.82 -2.56
CA ASP A 212 8.08 -25.41 -1.38
C ASP A 212 7.56 -24.78 -0.08
N MET A 213 7.32 -23.47 -0.09
CA MET A 213 6.71 -22.76 1.05
C MET A 213 5.32 -23.31 1.35
N ILE A 214 4.51 -23.51 0.30
CA ILE A 214 3.17 -24.09 0.40
C ILE A 214 3.23 -25.53 0.92
N ALA A 215 4.08 -26.38 0.31
CA ALA A 215 4.20 -27.79 0.66
C ALA A 215 4.69 -28.02 2.10
N GLN A 216 5.57 -27.15 2.59
CA GLN A 216 6.06 -27.18 3.97
C GLN A 216 5.14 -26.46 4.97
N ASN A 217 3.99 -25.95 4.51
CA ASN A 217 3.06 -25.14 5.28
C ASN A 217 3.67 -23.85 5.88
N HIS A 218 4.78 -23.34 5.32
CA HIS A 218 5.37 -22.04 5.68
C HIS A 218 4.67 -20.90 4.92
N ARG A 219 3.39 -20.69 5.25
CA ARG A 219 2.44 -19.87 4.49
C ARG A 219 2.14 -18.50 5.11
N LEU A 220 2.86 -18.12 6.17
CA LEU A 220 2.76 -16.81 6.79
C LEU A 220 4.15 -16.21 7.02
N LEU A 221 4.41 -15.05 6.42
CA LEU A 221 5.56 -14.23 6.75
C LEU A 221 5.11 -13.09 7.65
N VAL A 222 5.84 -12.82 8.74
CA VAL A 222 5.56 -11.68 9.62
C VAL A 222 6.85 -10.91 9.86
N PHE A 223 6.82 -9.63 9.52
CA PHE A 223 7.89 -8.68 9.79
C PHE A 223 7.47 -7.71 10.88
N THR A 224 8.40 -7.34 11.77
CA THR A 224 8.24 -6.26 12.75
C THR A 224 9.13 -5.09 12.39
N SER A 225 8.60 -3.87 12.52
CA SER A 225 9.36 -2.63 12.32
C SER A 225 10.34 -2.33 13.46
N LYS A 226 10.29 -3.07 14.57
CA LYS A 226 11.15 -2.85 15.75
C LYS A 226 12.27 -3.85 15.90
N GLN A 227 13.48 -3.33 16.07
CA GLN A 227 14.68 -4.12 16.28
C GLN A 227 14.64 -4.80 17.66
N GLY A 228 15.28 -5.97 17.77
CA GLY A 228 15.49 -6.66 19.04
C GLY A 228 14.32 -7.51 19.52
N LYS A 229 13.24 -7.62 18.72
CA LYS A 229 12.05 -8.39 19.08
C LYS A 229 11.94 -9.76 18.42
N GLU A 230 12.87 -10.12 17.53
CA GLU A 230 12.83 -11.43 16.88
C GLU A 230 12.88 -12.59 17.89
N ALA A 231 13.71 -12.46 18.94
CA ALA A 231 13.80 -13.47 19.99
C ALA A 231 12.56 -13.53 20.90
N SER A 232 11.90 -12.40 21.17
CA SER A 232 10.72 -12.33 22.05
C SER A 232 9.42 -12.69 21.34
N ASP A 233 9.27 -12.27 20.08
CA ASP A 233 8.02 -12.33 19.34
C ASP A 233 8.05 -13.35 18.18
N GLY A 234 9.24 -13.84 17.79
CA GLY A 234 9.41 -14.77 16.68
C GLY A 234 9.22 -14.14 15.29
N MET A 235 9.23 -12.80 15.22
CA MET A 235 8.98 -12.03 14.00
C MET A 235 10.28 -11.43 13.48
N ALA A 236 10.51 -11.53 12.17
CA ALA A 236 11.73 -11.05 11.55
C ALA A 236 11.79 -9.51 11.55
N TYR A 237 12.97 -8.95 11.82
CA TYR A 237 13.15 -7.50 11.73
C TYR A 237 13.11 -7.05 10.27
N GLU A 238 12.10 -6.25 9.91
CA GLU A 238 11.77 -5.89 8.52
C GLU A 238 12.96 -5.42 7.68
N TRP A 239 13.72 -4.47 8.23
CA TRP A 239 14.77 -3.75 7.50
C TRP A 239 15.98 -4.62 7.14
N ASP A 240 16.10 -5.81 7.71
CA ASP A 240 17.12 -6.78 7.30
C ASP A 240 16.77 -7.48 5.98
N TYR A 241 15.50 -7.49 5.58
CA TYR A 241 14.99 -8.26 4.44
C TYR A 241 14.33 -7.40 3.37
N VAL A 242 13.82 -6.22 3.74
CA VAL A 242 12.94 -5.39 2.91
C VAL A 242 13.58 -4.02 2.67
N LEU A 243 13.56 -3.58 1.41
CA LEU A 243 13.67 -2.17 1.06
C LEU A 243 12.28 -1.58 1.00
N GLU A 244 12.10 -0.40 1.57
CA GLU A 244 10.80 0.26 1.60
C GLU A 244 10.89 1.71 1.13
N THR A 245 9.93 2.10 0.29
CA THR A 245 9.87 3.46 -0.21
C THR A 245 9.21 4.40 0.80
N GLN A 246 9.56 5.69 0.73
CA GLN A 246 8.87 6.74 1.48
C GLN A 246 7.36 6.67 1.24
N TYR A 247 6.60 6.78 2.32
CA TYR A 247 5.14 6.83 2.33
C TYR A 247 4.64 8.28 2.43
N GLY A 248 3.32 8.43 2.39
CA GLY A 248 2.67 9.72 2.53
C GLY A 248 2.92 10.64 1.33
N ASN A 249 2.65 11.94 1.49
CA ASN A 249 2.76 12.91 0.40
C ASN A 249 4.18 12.99 -0.17
N ASP A 250 5.21 12.84 0.67
CA ASP A 250 6.62 12.79 0.26
C ASP A 250 6.92 11.55 -0.61
N GLY A 251 6.16 10.47 -0.40
CA GLY A 251 6.21 9.25 -1.21
C GLY A 251 5.53 9.36 -2.57
N LEU A 252 4.61 10.31 -2.76
CA LEU A 252 3.80 10.48 -3.98
C LEU A 252 4.50 11.29 -5.09
N VAL A 253 5.76 11.66 -4.91
CA VAL A 253 6.54 12.41 -5.90
C VAL A 253 6.73 11.60 -7.19
N GLY A 254 6.17 12.11 -8.29
CA GLY A 254 6.20 11.48 -9.59
C GLY A 254 7.63 11.25 -10.11
N GLY A 255 7.87 10.09 -10.72
CA GLY A 255 9.17 9.72 -11.29
C GLY A 255 10.26 9.42 -10.25
N SER A 256 9.94 9.41 -8.95
CA SER A 256 10.91 9.18 -7.88
C SER A 256 10.59 7.91 -7.10
N CYS A 257 11.63 7.20 -6.66
CA CYS A 257 11.53 6.08 -5.73
C CYS A 257 12.43 6.35 -4.52
N GLN A 258 12.01 7.28 -3.68
CA GLN A 258 12.77 7.62 -2.47
C GLN A 258 12.59 6.51 -1.43
N LYS A 259 13.68 6.15 -0.76
CA LYS A 259 13.64 5.29 0.43
C LYS A 259 13.00 6.03 1.60
N ARG A 260 12.39 5.31 2.54
CA ARG A 260 12.12 5.87 3.88
C ARG A 260 13.37 5.89 4.76
N ALA A 261 13.28 6.52 5.92
CA ALA A 261 14.43 6.79 6.78
C ALA A 261 15.17 5.51 7.20
N GLU A 262 14.42 4.51 7.65
CA GLU A 262 14.91 3.24 8.19
C GLU A 262 15.42 2.28 7.11
N SER A 263 14.87 2.38 5.90
CA SER A 263 15.27 1.54 4.76
C SER A 263 16.70 1.85 4.31
N ARG A 264 17.41 0.81 3.84
CA ARG A 264 18.65 0.99 3.06
C ARG A 264 18.35 1.68 1.72
N ALA A 265 19.41 2.10 1.03
CA ALA A 265 19.31 2.69 -0.31
C ALA A 265 18.55 1.75 -1.26
N MET A 266 17.74 2.30 -2.17
CA MET A 266 16.85 1.50 -3.03
C MET A 266 17.61 0.53 -3.94
N ASP A 267 18.84 0.86 -4.31
CA ASP A 267 19.75 0.03 -5.10
C ASP A 267 20.52 -1.03 -4.26
N SER A 268 20.32 -1.08 -2.94
CA SER A 268 20.93 -2.09 -2.07
C SER A 268 20.50 -3.49 -2.48
N THR A 269 21.45 -4.33 -2.89
CA THR A 269 21.20 -5.73 -3.22
C THR A 269 21.22 -6.65 -2.00
N LYS A 270 21.38 -6.11 -0.79
CA LYS A 270 21.44 -6.91 0.46
C LYS A 270 20.07 -7.36 0.97
N GLN A 271 19.01 -6.66 0.57
CA GLN A 271 17.63 -7.04 0.80
C GLN A 271 17.02 -7.56 -0.49
N SER A 272 16.34 -8.70 -0.45
CA SER A 272 15.74 -9.32 -1.63
C SER A 272 14.26 -8.96 -1.83
N LEU A 273 13.63 -8.33 -0.84
CA LEU A 273 12.24 -7.86 -0.94
C LEU A 273 12.18 -6.34 -1.10
N LEU A 274 11.18 -5.87 -1.86
CA LEU A 274 10.88 -4.46 -2.05
C LEU A 274 9.39 -4.17 -1.78
N LEU A 275 9.12 -3.34 -0.78
CA LEU A 275 7.81 -2.80 -0.42
C LEU A 275 7.67 -1.37 -0.94
N MET A 276 6.76 -1.17 -1.90
CA MET A 276 6.48 0.13 -2.49
C MET A 276 5.22 0.73 -1.89
N ASN A 277 5.39 1.77 -1.09
CA ASN A 277 4.30 2.61 -0.59
C ASN A 277 3.85 3.62 -1.66
N PHE A 278 2.53 3.73 -1.86
CA PHE A 278 1.95 4.74 -2.72
C PHE A 278 0.56 5.19 -2.24
N PHE A 279 0.54 5.86 -1.09
CA PHE A 279 -0.65 6.43 -0.46
C PHE A 279 -0.33 7.78 0.19
N SER A 280 -1.34 8.63 0.38
CA SER A 280 -1.19 9.97 0.96
C SER A 280 -1.02 9.94 2.47
N THR A 281 -0.47 11.01 3.06
CA THR A 281 -0.25 11.08 4.52
C THR A 281 -1.58 10.98 5.28
N ASN A 282 -2.61 11.65 4.79
CA ASN A 282 -3.97 11.49 5.28
C ASN A 282 -4.72 10.59 4.29
N PRO A 283 -5.24 9.43 4.72
CA PRO A 283 -6.01 8.55 3.84
C PRO A 283 -7.21 9.29 3.26
N SER A 284 -7.42 9.13 1.96
CA SER A 284 -8.56 9.73 1.28
C SER A 284 -9.00 8.86 0.13
N GLN A 285 -10.26 8.41 0.17
CA GLN A 285 -10.90 7.67 -0.93
C GLN A 285 -10.75 8.41 -2.27
N LEU A 286 -10.79 9.75 -2.18
CA LEU A 286 -10.70 10.65 -3.31
C LEU A 286 -9.32 10.60 -3.97
N TRP A 287 -8.28 10.88 -3.19
CA TRP A 287 -6.90 10.86 -3.66
C TRP A 287 -6.48 9.44 -4.08
N ALA A 288 -6.88 8.42 -3.33
CA ALA A 288 -6.63 7.02 -3.70
C ALA A 288 -7.18 6.69 -5.10
N CYS A 289 -8.35 7.21 -5.47
CA CYS A 289 -8.91 7.00 -6.82
C CYS A 289 -7.98 7.53 -7.93
N GLY A 290 -7.35 8.67 -7.73
CA GLY A 290 -6.36 9.22 -8.66
C GLY A 290 -5.01 8.49 -8.59
N ASN A 291 -4.51 8.25 -7.38
CA ASN A 291 -3.21 7.64 -7.12
C ASN A 291 -3.13 6.20 -7.62
N ASN A 292 -4.13 5.37 -7.29
CA ASN A 292 -4.21 3.95 -7.66
C ASN A 292 -4.50 3.73 -9.16
N SER A 293 -4.20 4.70 -10.03
CA SER A 293 -4.41 4.64 -11.48
C SER A 293 -3.06 4.74 -12.21
N ALA A 294 -2.97 5.54 -13.28
CA ALA A 294 -1.71 5.76 -14.02
C ALA A 294 -0.52 6.18 -13.14
N PRO A 295 -0.66 7.03 -12.10
CA PRO A 295 0.46 7.42 -11.24
C PRO A 295 1.10 6.23 -10.51
N LEU A 296 0.32 5.26 -10.03
CA LEU A 296 0.84 4.07 -9.37
C LEU A 296 1.71 3.22 -10.31
N VAL A 297 1.29 3.03 -11.56
CA VAL A 297 2.09 2.32 -12.58
C VAL A 297 3.36 3.10 -12.93
N ALA A 298 3.31 4.43 -12.93
CA ALA A 298 4.50 5.26 -13.13
C ALA A 298 5.49 5.14 -11.96
N LYS A 299 4.99 5.14 -10.71
CA LYS A 299 5.80 4.89 -9.50
C LYS A 299 6.46 3.52 -9.56
N LEU A 300 5.70 2.49 -9.93
CA LEU A 300 6.21 1.13 -10.09
C LEU A 300 7.43 1.06 -11.01
N LYS A 301 7.35 1.73 -12.17
CA LYS A 301 8.47 1.81 -13.14
C LYS A 301 9.65 2.60 -12.61
N ALA A 302 9.40 3.75 -11.98
CA ALA A 302 10.47 4.54 -11.34
C ALA A 302 11.20 3.73 -10.25
N CYS A 303 10.47 2.93 -9.48
CA CYS A 303 11.05 2.04 -8.49
C CYS A 303 11.84 0.89 -9.10
N TYR A 304 11.38 0.31 -10.20
CA TYR A 304 12.20 -0.65 -10.96
C TYR A 304 13.55 -0.03 -11.37
N ASP A 305 13.53 1.18 -11.91
CA ASP A 305 14.76 1.85 -12.36
C ASP A 305 15.71 2.18 -11.20
N ALA A 306 15.18 2.63 -10.07
CA ALA A 306 15.97 2.98 -8.89
C ALA A 306 16.45 1.77 -8.08
N SER A 307 15.79 0.61 -8.20
CA SER A 307 16.01 -0.53 -7.30
C SER A 307 16.86 -1.64 -7.89
N ALA A 308 17.95 -1.25 -8.58
CA ALA A 308 18.84 -2.17 -9.29
C ALA A 308 18.08 -3.09 -10.28
N LYS A 309 17.07 -2.55 -10.97
CA LYS A 309 16.24 -3.26 -11.95
C LYS A 309 15.45 -4.43 -11.34
N ARG A 310 14.98 -4.25 -10.11
CA ARG A 310 14.08 -5.19 -9.43
C ARG A 310 12.69 -4.57 -9.28
N TRP A 311 11.67 -5.34 -9.66
CA TRP A 311 10.29 -4.93 -9.49
C TRP A 311 9.88 -5.07 -8.02
N PRO A 312 9.06 -4.16 -7.48
CA PRO A 312 8.49 -4.31 -6.14
C PRO A 312 7.78 -5.64 -5.92
N ASN A 313 8.03 -6.27 -4.79
CA ASN A 313 7.36 -7.50 -4.35
C ASN A 313 6.03 -7.20 -3.65
N PHE A 314 5.88 -6.01 -3.09
CA PHE A 314 4.66 -5.58 -2.41
C PHE A 314 4.29 -4.17 -2.88
N ILE A 315 3.04 -3.98 -3.27
CA ILE A 315 2.50 -2.69 -3.69
C ILE A 315 1.46 -2.26 -2.67
N ALA A 316 1.86 -1.38 -1.76
CA ALA A 316 1.04 -0.91 -0.64
C ALA A 316 0.25 0.34 -1.00
N VAL A 317 -1.08 0.26 -0.84
CA VAL A 317 -2.01 1.35 -1.13
C VAL A 317 -3.11 1.48 -0.07
N ASP A 318 -3.66 2.67 0.06
CA ASP A 318 -4.97 2.90 0.69
C ASP A 318 -6.09 2.67 -0.34
N PHE A 319 -7.25 2.23 0.15
CA PHE A 319 -8.47 2.05 -0.63
C PHE A 319 -8.23 1.31 -1.96
N TYR A 320 -7.65 0.11 -1.91
CA TYR A 320 -7.16 -0.60 -3.10
C TYR A 320 -8.21 -0.82 -4.21
N MET A 321 -9.50 -0.79 -3.85
CA MET A 321 -10.63 -0.88 -4.79
C MET A 321 -11.04 0.44 -5.47
N ARG A 322 -10.44 1.58 -5.10
CA ARG A 322 -10.69 2.90 -5.70
C ARG A 322 -9.67 3.16 -6.79
N SER A 323 -10.13 3.37 -8.03
CA SER A 323 -9.28 3.78 -9.15
C SER A 323 -10.10 4.27 -10.34
N LYS A 324 -9.44 4.82 -11.36
CA LYS A 324 -9.95 4.99 -12.72
C LYS A 324 -9.51 3.80 -13.57
N GLY A 325 -10.33 2.75 -13.63
CA GLY A 325 -10.08 1.56 -14.46
C GLY A 325 -9.28 0.46 -13.76
N GLY A 326 -8.05 0.18 -14.23
CA GLY A 326 -7.32 -1.04 -13.87
C GLY A 326 -6.80 -1.13 -12.42
N GLY A 327 -6.63 0.01 -11.74
CA GLY A 327 -6.36 0.02 -10.30
C GLY A 327 -4.97 -0.46 -9.85
N ALA A 328 -4.85 -0.61 -8.53
CA ALA A 328 -3.76 -1.35 -7.90
C ALA A 328 -3.65 -2.82 -8.38
N PRO A 329 -4.77 -3.52 -8.71
CA PRO A 329 -4.71 -4.79 -9.42
C PRO A 329 -3.90 -4.76 -10.71
N LEU A 330 -4.08 -3.76 -11.58
CA LEU A 330 -3.32 -3.63 -12.82
C LEU A 330 -1.82 -3.42 -12.55
N ALA A 331 -1.46 -2.58 -11.57
CA ALA A 331 -0.05 -2.39 -11.22
C ALA A 331 0.61 -3.70 -10.76
N THR A 332 -0.13 -4.51 -9.98
CA THR A 332 0.30 -5.84 -9.53
C THR A 332 0.50 -6.80 -10.70
N ASP A 333 -0.43 -6.82 -11.66
CA ASP A 333 -0.34 -7.64 -12.87
C ASP A 333 0.83 -7.23 -13.78
N VAL A 334 1.12 -5.93 -13.89
CA VAL A 334 2.28 -5.41 -14.64
C VAL A 334 3.58 -5.93 -14.02
N ALA A 335 3.73 -5.80 -12.71
CA ALA A 335 4.93 -6.25 -12.02
C ALA A 335 5.12 -7.77 -12.16
N ASN A 336 4.06 -8.56 -11.97
CA ASN A 336 4.11 -10.00 -12.14
C ASN A 336 4.40 -10.43 -13.58
N GLY A 337 3.84 -9.75 -14.59
CA GLY A 337 4.15 -10.02 -15.99
C GLY A 337 5.64 -9.86 -16.29
N ARG A 338 6.23 -8.80 -15.73
CA ARG A 338 7.66 -8.52 -15.88
C ARG A 338 8.54 -9.51 -15.13
N LEU A 339 8.13 -9.92 -13.92
CA LEU A 339 8.89 -10.86 -13.10
C LEU A 339 8.84 -12.31 -13.63
N GLN A 340 7.68 -12.76 -14.10
CA GLN A 340 7.46 -14.18 -14.38
C GLN A 340 7.67 -14.55 -15.84
N CYS A 341 7.37 -13.64 -16.78
CA CYS A 341 7.44 -13.95 -18.20
C CYS A 341 7.98 -12.81 -19.08
N GLY A 342 8.43 -11.70 -18.50
CA GLY A 342 9.01 -10.55 -19.22
C GLY A 342 7.99 -9.63 -19.92
N CYS A 343 6.70 -9.94 -19.85
CA CYS A 343 5.65 -9.21 -20.53
C CYS A 343 5.18 -7.97 -19.78
N ASP A 344 4.51 -7.05 -20.49
CA ASP A 344 3.94 -5.84 -19.88
C ASP A 344 2.85 -6.11 -18.84
N SER A 345 2.26 -7.31 -18.86
CA SER A 345 1.27 -7.76 -17.89
C SER A 345 1.28 -9.28 -17.83
N ILE A 346 0.96 -9.84 -16.67
CA ILE A 346 0.80 -11.28 -16.51
C ILE A 346 -0.32 -11.85 -17.38
N ALA A 347 -1.32 -11.03 -17.74
CA ALA A 347 -2.37 -11.38 -18.68
C ALA A 347 -1.85 -11.78 -20.08
N TYR A 348 -0.61 -11.38 -20.42
CA TYR A 348 0.00 -11.67 -21.72
C TYR A 348 1.01 -12.82 -21.65
N CYS A 349 1.25 -13.39 -20.46
CA CYS A 349 2.14 -14.51 -20.27
C CYS A 349 1.57 -15.77 -20.95
N LYS A 350 2.40 -16.49 -21.70
CA LYS A 350 2.07 -17.80 -22.25
C LYS A 350 2.80 -18.89 -21.47
N SER A 351 2.05 -19.80 -20.86
CA SER A 351 2.61 -20.92 -20.09
C SER A 351 3.56 -21.76 -20.96
N GLY A 352 4.71 -22.15 -20.39
CA GLY A 352 5.73 -22.95 -21.07
C GLY A 352 6.46 -22.25 -22.22
N SER A 353 6.28 -20.94 -22.41
CA SER A 353 7.00 -20.16 -23.42
C SER A 353 8.25 -19.50 -22.85
N ALA A 354 9.21 -19.17 -23.72
CA ALA A 354 10.41 -18.45 -23.32
C ALA A 354 10.07 -17.07 -22.75
N PHE A 355 10.86 -16.60 -21.78
CA PHE A 355 10.74 -15.26 -21.22
C PHE A 355 10.76 -14.19 -22.33
N GLY A 356 9.80 -13.27 -22.31
CA GLY A 356 9.55 -12.26 -23.34
C GLY A 356 8.56 -12.67 -24.44
N SER A 357 8.09 -13.92 -24.46
CA SER A 357 7.12 -14.41 -25.46
C SER A 357 5.70 -14.05 -25.05
N CYS A 358 5.24 -12.86 -25.44
CA CYS A 358 3.95 -12.30 -25.02
C CYS A 358 2.84 -12.51 -26.05
N THR A 359 1.65 -12.87 -25.58
CA THR A 359 0.43 -12.88 -26.40
C THR A 359 -0.31 -11.58 -26.18
N LEU A 360 -0.17 -10.62 -27.10
CA LEU A 360 -0.93 -9.39 -27.02
C LEU A 360 -2.41 -9.66 -27.37
N PRO A 361 -3.37 -9.00 -26.71
CA PRO A 361 -4.76 -9.04 -27.14
C PRO A 361 -4.81 -8.62 -28.61
N SER A 362 -5.45 -9.43 -29.45
CA SER A 362 -5.79 -8.99 -30.81
C SER A 362 -6.56 -7.69 -30.67
N ALA A 363 -6.11 -6.63 -31.35
CA ALA A 363 -6.78 -5.35 -31.29
C ALA A 363 -8.22 -5.53 -31.80
N SER A 364 -9.20 -5.61 -30.90
CA SER A 364 -10.60 -5.47 -31.30
C SER A 364 -10.73 -4.13 -32.02
N PRO A 365 -11.41 -4.08 -33.18
CA PRO A 365 -11.49 -2.87 -33.98
C PRO A 365 -12.17 -1.79 -33.15
N LYS A 366 -11.40 -0.80 -32.70
CA LYS A 366 -11.96 0.42 -32.11
C LYS A 366 -12.87 1.05 -33.15
N THR A 367 -14.14 1.21 -32.79
CA THR A 367 -15.04 2.20 -33.38
C THR A 367 -14.27 3.50 -33.57
N ALA A 368 -14.35 4.03 -34.80
CA ALA A 368 -13.60 5.19 -35.28
C ALA A 368 -13.55 6.32 -34.24
N ALA A 369 -12.35 6.55 -33.71
CA ALA A 369 -12.03 7.82 -33.08
C ALA A 369 -12.00 8.86 -34.21
N THR A 370 -12.91 9.82 -34.14
CA THR A 370 -12.86 11.05 -34.93
C THR A 370 -11.51 11.73 -34.74
N SER A 371 -10.88 12.07 -35.86
CA SER A 371 -9.56 12.68 -35.96
C SER A 371 -9.39 13.91 -35.04
N PRO A 372 -8.22 14.11 -34.43
CA PRO A 372 -7.90 15.38 -33.78
C PRO A 372 -7.71 16.47 -34.83
N VAL A 373 -8.36 17.61 -34.59
CA VAL A 373 -8.22 18.86 -35.34
C VAL A 373 -6.75 19.29 -35.35
N ALA A 374 -6.29 19.74 -36.53
CA ALA A 374 -4.91 20.10 -36.84
C ALA A 374 -4.30 21.14 -35.89
N ALA A 375 -3.02 20.95 -35.56
CA ALA A 375 -2.18 21.90 -34.85
C ALA A 375 -1.79 23.10 -35.75
N PRO A 376 -1.63 24.32 -35.20
CA PRO A 376 -1.13 25.47 -35.95
C PRO A 376 0.39 25.39 -36.24
N PRO A 377 0.90 26.12 -37.25
CA PRO A 377 2.22 25.89 -37.81
C PRO A 377 3.38 26.41 -36.95
N LYS A 378 4.48 25.67 -36.99
CA LYS A 378 5.77 25.97 -36.34
C LYS A 378 6.51 27.11 -37.06
N THR A 379 6.94 28.12 -36.31
CA THR A 379 7.96 29.09 -36.74
C THR A 379 9.37 28.52 -36.51
N ALA A 380 10.26 28.78 -37.46
CA ALA A 380 11.59 28.20 -37.56
C ALA A 380 12.56 28.73 -36.49
N ALA A 381 13.34 27.81 -35.91
CA ALA A 381 14.52 28.10 -35.11
C ALA A 381 15.76 28.16 -36.02
N SER A 382 16.53 29.23 -35.92
CA SER A 382 17.90 29.34 -36.45
C SER A 382 18.90 28.79 -35.44
N SER A 383 19.86 28.01 -35.94
CA SER A 383 20.98 27.38 -35.20
C SER A 383 22.30 28.17 -35.40
N PRO A 384 23.38 27.84 -34.67
CA PRO A 384 24.23 28.81 -33.97
C PRO A 384 25.57 29.12 -34.65
N ALA A 385 26.27 30.15 -34.16
CA ALA A 385 27.69 30.37 -34.38
C ALA A 385 28.43 30.51 -33.03
N ALA A 386 29.56 29.82 -32.91
CA ALA A 386 30.40 29.74 -31.72
C ALA A 386 31.55 30.76 -31.75
N ALA A 387 31.79 31.37 -30.57
CA ALA A 387 33.00 31.92 -29.93
C ALA A 387 33.96 32.87 -30.71
N PRO A 388 34.50 33.88 -30.01
CA PRO A 388 35.81 33.67 -29.38
C PRO A 388 36.05 34.29 -27.97
N SER A 389 36.89 33.57 -27.21
CA SER A 389 37.99 33.97 -26.30
C SER A 389 37.78 34.85 -25.05
N GLU A 390 38.44 34.38 -23.98
CA GLU A 390 38.49 34.85 -22.60
C GLU A 390 39.10 36.24 -22.35
N THR A 391 38.71 36.87 -21.23
CA THR A 391 39.65 37.54 -20.30
C THR A 391 39.02 37.79 -18.93
N TYR A 392 39.82 37.51 -17.90
CA TYR A 392 39.57 37.64 -16.46
C TYR A 392 39.22 39.07 -15.99
N ALA A 393 38.28 39.21 -15.04
CA ALA A 393 38.37 40.17 -13.94
C ALA A 393 37.43 39.81 -12.77
N SER A 394 37.95 40.02 -11.56
CA SER A 394 37.50 39.67 -10.21
C SER A 394 36.14 40.22 -9.75
N SER A 395 35.38 39.42 -8.97
CA SER A 395 34.25 39.87 -8.12
C SER A 395 34.72 40.20 -6.69
N PRO A 396 34.17 41.23 -6.01
CA PRO A 396 34.44 41.50 -4.60
C PRO A 396 33.49 40.73 -3.66
N ALA A 397 33.97 40.55 -2.43
CA ALA A 397 33.42 39.73 -1.35
C ALA A 397 32.11 40.27 -0.74
N ALA A 398 31.30 39.33 -0.22
CA ALA A 398 30.09 39.57 0.55
C ALA A 398 30.40 39.93 2.03
N LEU A 399 29.61 40.85 2.59
CA LEU A 399 29.61 41.28 4.00
C LEU A 399 28.84 40.27 4.90
N PRO A 400 29.20 40.16 6.20
CA PRO A 400 28.57 39.22 7.14
C PRO A 400 27.31 39.80 7.82
N PRO A 401 26.40 38.95 8.36
CA PRO A 401 25.20 39.41 9.06
C PRO A 401 25.43 39.66 10.57
N GLU A 402 24.68 40.61 11.12
CA GLU A 402 24.65 41.00 12.55
C GLU A 402 23.82 40.05 13.45
N PRO A 403 24.06 40.05 14.79
CA PRO A 403 23.47 39.08 15.70
C PRO A 403 22.11 39.50 16.27
N VAL A 404 21.20 38.54 16.43
CA VAL A 404 19.91 38.70 17.13
C VAL A 404 20.04 38.23 18.58
N ALA A 405 19.59 39.06 19.52
CA ALA A 405 19.61 38.82 20.96
C ALA A 405 18.53 37.81 21.40
N THR A 406 18.92 36.86 22.23
CA THR A 406 18.05 35.88 22.89
C THR A 406 17.62 36.39 24.26
N VAL A 407 16.32 36.52 24.50
CA VAL A 407 15.74 36.73 25.84
C VAL A 407 15.46 35.36 26.46
N SER A 408 16.11 35.06 27.58
CA SER A 408 15.84 33.85 28.38
C SER A 408 14.92 34.20 29.55
N MET A 409 13.75 33.56 29.62
CA MET A 409 12.91 33.54 30.82
C MET A 409 13.41 32.44 31.76
N LYS A 410 13.69 32.84 33.00
CA LYS A 410 14.18 32.00 34.10
C LYS A 410 12.97 31.41 34.82
N LEU A 411 12.85 30.08 34.86
CA LEU A 411 12.00 29.39 35.84
C LEU A 411 12.90 29.02 37.01
N GLU A 412 12.55 29.52 38.19
CA GLU A 412 13.15 29.17 39.47
C GLU A 412 12.63 27.80 39.89
N GLU A 413 13.54 26.88 40.21
CA GLU A 413 13.23 25.62 40.89
C GLU A 413 13.98 25.65 42.23
N GLU A 414 13.24 25.44 43.32
CA GLU A 414 13.73 25.55 44.68
C GLU A 414 14.72 24.43 45.04
N ASP A 415 15.73 24.81 45.82
CA ASP A 415 16.81 23.97 46.34
C ASP A 415 16.37 23.26 47.63
N SER A 416 16.60 21.94 47.69
CA SER A 416 16.50 21.13 48.91
C SER A 416 17.86 20.49 49.18
N THR A 417 18.61 21.15 50.06
CA THR A 417 19.93 20.76 50.60
C THR A 417 20.05 19.31 51.09
N GLY A 418 21.23 18.71 50.89
CA GLY A 418 21.61 17.41 51.44
C GLY A 418 23.06 17.01 51.12
N THR A 419 23.99 17.42 51.98
CA THR A 419 25.44 17.16 51.97
C THR A 419 25.82 15.69 52.25
N SER A 420 26.80 15.10 51.54
CA SER A 420 27.94 14.32 52.12
C SER A 420 28.92 13.82 51.03
N ALA A 421 30.16 13.58 51.46
CA ALA A 421 31.45 13.55 50.76
C ALA A 421 31.92 12.24 50.09
N ALA A 422 32.97 12.39 49.27
CA ALA A 422 34.01 11.43 48.83
C ALA A 422 33.54 10.21 48.01
N ASP A 423 34.20 9.74 46.94
CA ASP A 423 35.63 9.66 46.69
C ASP A 423 35.94 9.43 45.18
N THR A 424 37.24 9.43 44.87
CA THR A 424 37.93 9.36 43.57
C THR A 424 37.57 8.21 42.61
N ALA A 425 37.50 8.47 41.28
CA ALA A 425 38.25 7.76 40.22
C ALA A 425 37.88 8.20 38.77
N LYS A 426 38.92 8.43 37.96
CA LYS A 426 38.89 8.69 36.51
C LYS A 426 38.32 7.50 35.71
N SER A 427 37.47 7.76 34.73
CA SER A 427 37.63 7.20 33.38
C SER A 427 36.89 8.02 32.32
N SER A 428 37.57 8.20 31.20
CA SER A 428 37.20 8.96 30.03
C SER A 428 36.16 8.22 29.17
N ALA A 429 35.07 8.89 28.80
CA ALA A 429 34.26 8.50 27.65
C ALA A 429 33.68 9.74 26.94
N SER A 430 34.09 9.88 25.69
CA SER A 430 33.59 10.83 24.70
C SER A 430 32.07 10.67 24.52
N SER A 431 31.30 11.72 24.82
CA SER A 431 29.88 11.83 24.46
C SER A 431 29.76 12.65 23.18
N SER A 432 29.22 12.05 22.13
CA SER A 432 28.82 12.74 20.91
C SER A 432 27.32 13.04 21.00
N ASN A 433 27.01 14.33 21.03
CA ASN A 433 25.64 14.88 20.96
C ASN A 433 24.87 14.30 19.76
N ARG A 434 23.70 13.70 20.02
CA ARG A 434 22.64 13.54 19.02
C ARG A 434 21.52 14.52 19.34
N SER A 435 21.43 15.58 18.54
CA SER A 435 20.24 16.44 18.48
C SER A 435 19.09 15.67 17.83
N ALA A 436 17.99 15.51 18.55
CA ALA A 436 16.73 15.00 18.02
C ALA A 436 16.03 16.13 17.25
N HIS A 437 15.92 15.99 15.93
CA HIS A 437 15.03 16.83 15.12
C HIS A 437 13.60 16.28 15.24
N LEU A 438 12.78 16.91 16.08
CA LEU A 438 11.33 16.79 16.05
C LEU A 438 10.81 17.65 14.88
N SER A 439 10.25 17.00 13.85
CA SER A 439 9.54 17.71 12.79
C SER A 439 8.14 18.08 13.29
N ASN A 440 7.95 19.35 13.62
CA ASN A 440 6.65 19.94 13.92
C ASN A 440 5.87 20.13 12.62
N SER A 441 4.99 19.20 12.27
CA SER A 441 4.10 19.34 11.11
C SER A 441 2.76 18.63 11.33
N PHE A 442 2.05 18.93 12.43
CA PHE A 442 0.67 18.44 12.61
C PHE A 442 -0.27 19.39 13.38
N LEU A 443 0.07 20.68 13.52
CA LEU A 443 -0.84 21.64 14.18
C LEU A 443 -1.94 22.24 13.28
N PHE A 444 -1.96 21.96 11.97
CA PHE A 444 -2.91 22.61 11.05
C PHE A 444 -4.12 21.76 10.63
N GLY A 445 -4.28 20.55 11.17
CA GLY A 445 -5.39 19.64 10.80
C GLY A 445 -6.65 19.72 11.67
N LEU A 446 -6.58 20.35 12.85
CA LEU A 446 -7.68 20.31 13.84
C LEU A 446 -8.63 21.53 13.81
N LEU A 447 -8.30 22.58 13.05
CA LEU A 447 -9.11 23.80 13.04
C LEU A 447 -10.47 23.70 12.30
N PRO A 448 -10.69 22.88 11.24
CA PRO A 448 -12.00 22.88 10.59
C PRO A 448 -13.06 22.07 11.37
N SER A 449 -12.65 21.07 12.17
CA SER A 449 -13.58 20.21 12.92
C SER A 449 -14.00 20.78 14.27
N LEU A 450 -13.16 21.63 14.90
CA LEU A 450 -13.53 22.29 16.15
C LEU A 450 -14.56 23.41 15.94
N LEU A 451 -14.58 24.03 14.75
CA LEU A 451 -15.54 25.08 14.41
C LEU A 451 -16.97 24.55 14.21
N LEU A 452 -17.12 23.27 13.83
CA LEU A 452 -18.43 22.65 13.63
C LEU A 452 -19.09 22.22 14.96
N LEU A 453 -18.30 21.96 16.00
CA LEU A 453 -18.80 21.64 17.36
C LEU A 453 -19.19 22.88 18.16
N LEU A 454 -18.58 24.04 17.87
CA LEU A 454 -18.96 25.31 18.47
C LEU A 454 -20.26 25.89 17.86
N LEU A 455 -20.56 25.60 16.59
CA LEU A 455 -21.79 26.06 15.94
C LEU A 455 -23.06 25.26 16.30
N ILE A 456 -22.92 24.06 16.89
CA ILE A 456 -24.06 23.22 17.31
C ILE A 456 -24.42 23.47 18.79
N SER A 457 -23.52 24.08 19.57
CA SER A 457 -23.77 24.38 20.99
C SER A 457 -24.48 25.72 21.23
N ASP A 458 -24.52 26.63 20.24
CA ASP A 458 -25.15 27.96 20.36
C ASP A 458 -26.61 28.04 19.89
N LEU A 459 -27.22 26.92 19.46
CA LEU A 459 -28.64 26.87 19.05
C LEU A 459 -29.57 26.20 20.07
N SER A 460 -29.09 25.92 21.29
CA SER A 460 -29.89 25.31 22.36
C SER A 460 -29.90 26.13 23.66
N GLY A 461 -30.05 27.45 23.56
CA GLY A 461 -30.28 28.25 24.76
C GLY A 461 -30.34 29.76 24.58
N VAL A 462 -31.39 30.30 23.94
CA VAL A 462 -32.02 31.59 24.31
C VAL A 462 -33.49 31.58 23.83
N ASN A 463 -34.42 31.62 24.80
CA ASN A 463 -35.90 31.79 24.76
C ASN A 463 -36.77 30.82 23.96
#